data_AF-A0A6B3G848-F1
#
_entry.id   AF-A0A6B3G848-F1
#
_cell.length_a   1.000
_cell.length_b   1.000
_cell.length_c   1.000
_cell.angle_alpha   90.00
_cell.angle_beta   90.00
_cell.angle_gamma   90.00
#
_symmetry.space_group_name_H-M   'P 1'
#
loop_
_entity.id
_entity.type
_entity.pdbx_description
1 polymer ?
#
loop_
_entity_poly.entity_id
_entity_poly.type
_entity_poly.pdbx_seq_one_letter_code
_entity_poly.pdbx_strand_id
1 'polypeptide(L)' 'PEVFRSAGGTDDTWAPQAAEVMRCLRAGERESPLVPLEATLGVLRTVDAARAEAGVRYPGE' A
#
# COMPACT_ATOMS: atom_id res chain seq x y z
N PRO A 1 6.87 1.70 -25.19
CA PRO A 1 6.20 1.44 -23.90
C PRO A 1 6.49 0.01 -23.42
N GLU A 2 7.11 -0.14 -22.26
CA GLU A 2 7.38 -1.46 -21.69
C GLU A 2 6.09 -2.07 -21.16
N VAL A 3 5.75 -3.26 -21.66
CA VAL A 3 4.55 -4.00 -21.28
C VAL A 3 4.90 -4.89 -20.10
N PHE A 4 4.45 -4.52 -18.90
CA PHE A 4 4.56 -5.36 -17.72
C PHE A 4 3.67 -6.60 -17.87
N ARG A 5 4.24 -7.79 -17.88
CA ARG A 5 3.53 -9.08 -17.84
C ARG A 5 3.95 -9.83 -16.59
N SER A 6 3.04 -10.03 -15.63
CA SER A 6 3.26 -11.05 -14.59
C SER A 6 2.98 -12.42 -15.19
N ALA A 7 3.84 -13.39 -14.88
CA ALA A 7 3.62 -14.78 -15.26
C ALA A 7 2.66 -15.38 -14.22
N GLY A 8 1.37 -15.46 -14.57
CA GLY A 8 0.29 -15.95 -13.71
C GLY A 8 0.54 -17.32 -13.08
N GLY A 9 1.20 -17.33 -11.92
CA GLY A 9 1.34 -18.46 -11.01
C GLY A 9 0.68 -18.16 -9.66
N THR A 10 0.65 -19.13 -8.74
CA THR A 10 0.12 -18.97 -7.37
C THR A 10 0.86 -17.92 -6.52
N ASP A 11 1.92 -17.33 -7.05
CA ASP A 11 2.73 -16.26 -6.47
C ASP A 11 2.26 -14.85 -6.90
N ASP A 12 1.18 -14.75 -7.69
CA ASP A 12 0.62 -13.48 -8.20
C ASP A 12 -0.30 -12.75 -7.19
N THR A 13 -0.07 -12.90 -5.88
CA THR A 13 -0.83 -12.23 -4.81
C THR A 13 -0.91 -10.71 -4.99
N TRP A 14 0.10 -10.14 -5.67
CA TRP A 14 0.26 -8.69 -5.87
C TRP A 14 -0.25 -8.18 -7.22
N ALA A 15 -0.65 -9.07 -8.13
CA ALA A 15 -1.11 -8.68 -9.46
C ALA A 15 -2.34 -7.73 -9.43
N PRO A 16 -3.34 -7.93 -8.54
CA PRO A 16 -4.46 -6.99 -8.42
C PRO A 16 -4.02 -5.58 -8.01
N GLN A 17 -3.08 -5.46 -7.08
CA GLN A 17 -2.57 -4.19 -6.57
C GLN A 17 -1.77 -3.46 -7.65
N ALA A 18 -0.93 -4.20 -8.40
CA ALA A 18 -0.21 -3.64 -9.54
C ALA A 18 -1.19 -3.13 -10.63
N ALA A 19 -2.25 -3.87 -10.91
CA ALA A 19 -3.27 -3.46 -11.86
C ALA A 19 -3.97 -2.15 -11.44
N GLU A 20 -4.29 -2.01 -10.15
CA GLU A 20 -4.90 -0.79 -9.60
C GLU A 20 -3.96 0.41 -9.65
N VAL A 21 -2.67 0.25 -9.30
CA VAL A 21 -1.68 1.32 -9.43
C VAL A 21 -1.60 1.80 -10.88
N MET A 22 -1.50 0.88 -11.82
CA MET A 22 -1.44 1.22 -13.24
C MET A 22 -2.73 1.90 -13.74
N ARG A 23 -3.90 1.55 -13.20
CA ARG A 23 -5.16 2.24 -13.49
C ARG A 23 -5.12 3.69 -12.99
N CYS A 24 -4.74 3.93 -11.74
CA CYS A 24 -4.63 5.27 -11.14
C CYS A 24 -3.70 6.17 -11.98
N LEU A 25 -2.52 5.65 -12.31
CA LEU A 25 -1.52 6.38 -13.10
C LEU A 25 -2.05 6.78 -14.49
N ARG A 26 -2.75 5.86 -15.18
CA ARG A 26 -3.38 6.17 -16.47
C ARG A 26 -4.50 7.20 -16.35
N ALA A 27 -5.20 7.24 -15.22
CA ALA A 27 -6.24 8.23 -14.93
C ALA A 27 -5.68 9.59 -14.44
N GLY A 28 -4.37 9.70 -14.22
CA GLY A 28 -3.75 10.90 -13.63
C GLY A 28 -4.08 11.11 -12.15
N GLU A 29 -4.57 10.06 -11.48
CA GLU A 29 -4.88 10.09 -10.05
C GLU A 29 -3.58 10.05 -9.23
N ARG A 30 -3.58 10.74 -8.08
CA ARG A 30 -2.42 10.80 -7.16
C ARG A 30 -2.48 9.77 -6.04
N GLU A 31 -3.63 9.12 -5.87
CA GLU A 31 -3.88 8.07 -4.89
C GLU A 31 -4.93 7.10 -5.43
N SER A 32 -5.01 5.91 -4.86
CA SER A 32 -6.05 4.94 -5.22
C SER A 32 -7.35 5.28 -4.49
N PRO A 33 -8.50 5.36 -5.20
CA PRO A 33 -9.81 5.45 -4.57
C PRO A 33 -10.16 4.20 -3.73
N LEU A 34 -9.55 3.04 -4.02
CA LEU A 34 -9.74 1.80 -3.25
C LEU A 34 -8.90 1.81 -1.96
N VAL A 35 -7.74 2.45 -1.99
CA VAL A 35 -6.82 2.57 -0.85
C VAL A 35 -6.34 4.03 -0.74
N PRO A 36 -7.16 4.94 -0.18
CA PRO A 36 -6.79 6.34 0.00
C PRO A 36 -5.64 6.50 1.00
N LEU A 37 -4.86 7.58 0.88
CA LEU A 37 -3.74 7.84 1.79
C LEU A 37 -4.18 7.98 3.26
N GLU A 38 -5.36 8.55 3.50
CA GLU A 38 -5.90 8.69 4.84
C GLU A 38 -6.17 7.33 5.51
N ALA A 39 -6.56 6.31 4.74
CA ALA A 39 -6.72 4.96 5.26
C ALA A 39 -5.38 4.38 5.71
N THR A 40 -4.30 4.60 4.94
CA THR A 40 -2.94 4.20 5.34
C THR A 40 -2.52 4.90 6.63
N LEU A 41 -2.76 6.21 6.76
CA LEU A 41 -2.48 6.93 8.01
C LEU A 41 -3.29 6.39 9.19
N GLY A 42 -4.56 6.00 8.97
CA GLY A 42 -5.39 5.34 9.97
C GLY A 42 -4.79 4.04 10.51
N VAL A 43 -4.26 3.20 9.62
CA VAL A 43 -3.54 1.97 10.01
C VAL A 43 -2.29 2.31 10.81
N LEU A 44 -1.47 3.24 10.33
CA LEU A 44 -0.22 3.62 11.01
C LEU A 44 -0.47 4.18 12.42
N ARG A 45 -1.48 5.05 12.58
CA ARG A 45 -1.89 5.56 13.91
C ARG A 45 -2.31 4.44 14.86
N THR A 46 -3.01 3.42 14.34
CA THR A 46 -3.39 2.24 15.13
C THR A 46 -2.15 1.45 15.58
N VAL A 47 -1.18 1.25 14.68
CA VAL A 47 0.07 0.56 14.99
C VAL A 47 0.89 1.35 16.01
N ASP A 48 0.99 2.67 15.87
CA ASP A 48 1.70 3.52 16.84
C ASP A 48 1.07 3.49 18.22
N ALA A 49 -0.27 3.49 18.31
CA ALA A 49 -0.97 3.33 19.58
C ALA A 49 -0.65 1.98 20.24
N ALA A 50 -0.67 0.89 19.47
CA ALA A 50 -0.31 -0.43 19.96
C ALA A 50 1.16 -0.52 20.41
N ARG A 51 2.08 0.14 19.68
CA ARG A 51 3.50 0.22 20.06
C ARG A 51 3.69 0.96 21.39
N ALA A 52 2.97 2.06 21.59
CA ALA A 52 3.02 2.83 22.83
C ALA A 52 2.56 1.99 24.04
N GLU A 53 1.49 1.22 23.90
CA GLU A 53 1.00 0.29 24.93
C GLU A 53 2.01 -0.84 25.21
N ALA A 54 2.63 -1.39 24.16
CA ALA A 54 3.63 -2.45 24.27
C ALA A 54 5.01 -1.97 24.75
N GLY A 55 5.24 -0.67 24.90
CA GLY A 55 6.54 -0.09 25.27
C GLY A 55 7.62 -0.17 24.18
N VAL A 56 7.22 -0.36 22.91
CA VAL A 56 8.15 -0.50 21.77
C VAL A 56 8.60 0.88 21.27
N ARG A 57 9.89 1.18 21.40
CA ARG A 57 10.51 2.43 20.91
C ARG A 57 11.57 2.13 19.87
N TYR A 58 11.56 2.86 18.75
CA TYR A 58 12.57 2.73 17.71
C TYR A 58 13.75 3.68 17.96
N PRO A 59 14.99 3.29 17.59
CA PRO A 59 16.11 4.22 17.62
C PRO A 59 15.84 5.44 16.73
N GLY A 60 15.93 6.65 17.31
CA GLY A 60 15.69 7.92 16.59
C GLY A 60 14.29 8.52 16.76
N GLU A 61 13.42 7.85 17.51
CA GLU A 61 12.11 8.35 17.97
C GLU A 61 12.20 9.07 19.33
#